data_AF-A0AAE9YWZ8-F1
#
_entry.id   AF-A0AAE9YWZ8-F1
#
_cell.length_a   1.000
_cell.length_b   1.000
_cell.length_c   1.000
_cell.angle_alpha   90.00
_cell.angle_beta   90.00
_cell.angle_gamma   90.00
#
_symmetry.space_group_name_H-M   'P 1'
#
loop_
_entity.id
_entity.type
_entity.pdbx_description
1 polymer ?
#
loop_
_entity_poly.entity_id
_entity_poly.type
_entity_poly.pdbx_seq_one_letter_code
_entity_poly.pdbx_strand_id
1 'polypeptide(L)'
;MNEQLPITIGPSEALNAQLPGLTATVNKLEAQLNFQALTAGWYGDEENILQTRLSLVTSGEFSAMQQQKQAGERYDFADDVLSYHRSESRQVCCIVALTDNELALFSQRKGLVAAYLRTKLHKVLNLIAAEEDLSPF
;
A
#
# COMPACT_ATOMS: atom_id res chain seq x y z
N MET A 1 19.16 14.66 -6.08
CA MET A 1 17.72 14.90 -6.21
C MET A 1 17.05 13.54 -6.10
N ASN A 2 16.44 13.25 -4.97
CA ASN A 2 15.70 12.00 -4.75
C ASN A 2 14.31 12.45 -4.32
N GLU A 3 13.50 12.92 -5.27
CA GLU A 3 12.12 13.28 -5.00
C GLU A 3 11.36 11.99 -4.75
N GLN A 4 11.02 11.77 -3.48
CA GLN A 4 10.24 10.61 -3.08
C GLN A 4 8.81 10.81 -3.57
N LEU A 5 8.30 9.83 -4.33
CA LEU A 5 6.94 9.86 -4.83
C LEU A 5 5.93 9.86 -3.66
N PRO A 6 4.77 10.55 -3.77
CA PRO A 6 3.81 10.64 -2.68
C PRO A 6 3.24 9.30 -2.22
N ILE A 7 3.01 8.37 -3.16
CA ILE A 7 2.63 6.99 -2.84
C ILE A 7 3.89 6.15 -2.83
N THR A 8 4.16 5.49 -1.71
CA THR A 8 5.31 4.58 -1.55
C THR A 8 4.87 3.20 -1.13
N ILE A 9 5.55 2.17 -1.60
CA ILE A 9 5.25 0.78 -1.29
C ILE A 9 6.49 0.09 -0.72
N GLY A 10 6.40 -0.36 0.53
CA GLY A 10 7.48 -1.03 1.24
C GLY A 10 7.13 -2.48 1.55
N PRO A 11 7.67 -3.47 0.82
CA PRO A 11 7.54 -4.87 1.21
C PRO A 11 8.47 -5.22 2.37
N SER A 12 7.96 -6.00 3.33
CA SER A 12 8.77 -6.49 4.45
C SER A 12 9.90 -7.40 3.99
N GLU A 13 10.95 -7.50 4.81
CA GLU A 13 12.08 -8.40 4.56
C GLU A 13 11.61 -9.86 4.42
N ALA A 14 10.65 -10.27 5.26
CA ALA A 14 10.05 -11.60 5.22
C ALA A 14 9.36 -11.90 3.88
N LEU A 15 8.67 -10.91 3.28
CA LEU A 15 8.08 -11.07 1.96
C LEU A 15 9.12 -11.10 0.84
N ASN A 16 10.14 -10.24 0.90
CA ASN A 16 11.21 -10.24 -0.10
C ASN A 16 11.97 -11.58 -0.12
N ALA A 17 12.15 -12.21 1.04
CA ALA A 17 12.77 -13.53 1.14
C ALA A 17 11.90 -14.64 0.49
N GLN A 18 10.58 -14.53 0.56
CA GLN A 18 9.64 -15.53 0.02
C GLN A 18 9.31 -15.31 -1.47
N LEU A 19 9.37 -14.07 -1.95
CA LEU A 19 8.98 -13.69 -3.30
C LEU A 19 10.16 -13.02 -4.04
N PRO A 20 11.06 -13.80 -4.66
CA PRO A 20 12.15 -13.25 -5.45
C PRO A 20 11.65 -12.33 -6.56
N GLY A 21 12.17 -11.10 -6.62
CA GLY A 21 11.75 -10.08 -7.59
C GLY A 21 10.55 -9.24 -7.16
N LEU A 22 10.06 -9.40 -5.92
CA LEU A 22 9.00 -8.57 -5.36
C LEU A 22 9.36 -7.09 -5.40
N THR A 23 10.56 -6.69 -4.98
CA THR A 23 11.01 -5.30 -5.01
C THR A 23 10.89 -4.67 -6.41
N ALA A 24 11.34 -5.38 -7.44
CA ALA A 24 11.25 -4.89 -8.82
C ALA A 24 9.79 -4.77 -9.30
N THR A 25 8.92 -5.67 -8.84
CA THR A 25 7.47 -5.62 -9.11
C THR A 25 6.83 -4.42 -8.41
N VAL A 26 7.15 -4.23 -7.14
CA VAL A 26 6.63 -3.15 -6.31
C VAL A 26 7.08 -1.79 -6.84
N ASN A 27 8.35 -1.60 -7.20
CA ASN A 27 8.83 -0.32 -7.75
C ASN A 27 8.10 0.07 -9.04
N LYS A 28 7.77 -0.92 -9.89
CA LYS A 28 6.97 -0.68 -11.10
C LYS A 28 5.52 -0.30 -10.76
N LEU A 29 4.92 -0.98 -9.78
CA LEU A 29 3.58 -0.66 -9.31
C LEU A 29 3.51 0.72 -8.67
N GLU A 30 4.52 1.09 -7.87
CA GLU A 30 4.62 2.41 -7.25
C GLU A 30 4.60 3.52 -8.31
N ALA A 31 5.43 3.40 -9.35
CA ALA A 31 5.43 4.35 -10.46
C ALA A 31 4.07 4.42 -11.19
N GLN A 32 3.42 3.27 -11.43
CA GLN A 32 2.11 3.21 -12.07
C GLN A 32 1.02 3.88 -11.23
N LEU A 33 0.97 3.60 -9.93
CA LEU A 33 -0.05 4.12 -9.03
C LEU A 33 0.12 5.63 -8.81
N ASN A 34 1.35 6.13 -8.71
CA ASN A 34 1.59 7.58 -8.66
C ASN A 34 1.18 8.27 -9.96
N PHE A 35 1.41 7.64 -11.13
CA PHE A 35 0.92 8.19 -12.39
C PHE A 35 -0.62 8.25 -12.42
N GLN A 36 -1.30 7.20 -11.95
CA GLN A 36 -2.76 7.19 -11.87
C GLN A 36 -3.29 8.25 -10.90
N ALA A 37 -2.72 8.36 -9.71
CA ALA A 37 -3.07 9.37 -8.72
C ALA A 37 -2.87 10.80 -9.24
N LEU A 38 -1.76 11.05 -9.95
CA LEU A 38 -1.52 12.31 -10.65
C LEU A 38 -2.63 12.59 -11.65
N THR A 39 -3.01 11.63 -12.50
CA THR A 39 -4.10 11.81 -13.48
C THR A 39 -5.47 11.98 -12.84
N ALA A 40 -5.65 11.49 -11.61
CA ALA A 40 -6.87 11.65 -10.81
C ALA A 40 -6.90 12.98 -10.03
N GLY A 41 -5.84 13.79 -10.12
CA GLY A 41 -5.76 15.10 -9.47
C GLY A 41 -5.33 15.06 -8.01
N TRP A 42 -4.81 13.93 -7.51
CA TRP A 42 -4.37 13.82 -6.10
C TRP A 42 -3.24 14.79 -5.73
N TYR A 43 -2.49 15.24 -6.73
CA TYR A 43 -1.34 16.14 -6.57
C TYR A 43 -1.63 17.55 -7.07
N GLY A 44 -2.91 17.93 -7.22
CA GLY A 44 -3.31 19.24 -7.71
C GLY A 44 -2.99 20.40 -6.75
N ASP A 45 -2.94 20.11 -5.44
CA ASP A 45 -2.46 21.03 -4.41
C ASP A 45 -1.06 20.62 -3.97
N GLU A 46 -0.04 21.22 -4.59
CA GLU A 46 1.37 20.88 -4.37
C GLU A 46 1.84 21.13 -2.93
N GLU A 47 1.16 22.01 -2.18
CA GLU A 47 1.50 22.33 -0.79
C GLU A 47 0.87 21.35 0.21
N ASN A 48 -0.11 20.55 -0.22
CA ASN A 48 -0.90 19.67 0.65
C ASN A 48 -1.10 18.26 0.08
N ILE A 49 -0.06 17.72 -0.54
CA ILE A 49 -0.08 16.37 -1.11
C ILE A 49 -0.18 15.30 -0.01
N LEU A 50 -1.13 14.39 -0.14
CA LEU A 50 -1.26 13.21 0.71
C LEU A 50 -0.10 12.22 0.51
N GLN A 51 0.72 12.09 1.54
CA GLN A 51 1.81 11.12 1.60
C GLN A 51 1.27 9.76 2.05
N THR A 52 1.24 8.78 1.15
CA THR A 52 0.69 7.45 1.43
C THR A 52 1.80 6.40 1.43
N ARG A 53 1.93 5.68 2.53
CA ARG A 53 2.84 4.54 2.65
C ARG A 53 2.05 3.24 2.74
N LEU A 54 2.27 2.35 1.78
CA LEU A 54 1.71 1.00 1.73
C LEU A 54 2.77 0.00 2.18
N SER A 55 2.64 -0.53 3.39
CA SER A 55 3.52 -1.57 3.94
C SER A 55 2.95 -2.95 3.62
N LEU A 56 3.60 -3.68 2.71
CA LEU A 56 3.24 -5.07 2.43
C LEU A 56 3.92 -5.98 3.45
N VAL A 57 3.16 -6.81 4.13
CA VAL A 57 3.66 -7.67 5.22
C VAL A 57 3.07 -9.08 5.13
N THR A 58 3.63 -10.04 5.87
CA THR A 58 3.02 -11.36 6.06
C THR A 58 1.84 -11.31 7.03
N SER A 59 0.97 -12.34 7.02
CA SER A 59 -0.14 -12.49 7.98
C SER A 59 0.33 -12.41 9.45
N GLY A 60 1.48 -13.01 9.77
CA GLY A 60 2.05 -13.01 11.11
C GLY A 60 2.51 -11.61 11.55
N GLU A 61 3.20 -10.89 10.67
CA GLU A 61 3.60 -9.49 10.91
C GLU A 61 2.38 -8.58 11.08
N PHE A 62 1.35 -8.75 10.23
CA PHE A 62 0.11 -7.98 10.32
C PHE A 62 -0.57 -8.14 11.67
N SER A 63 -0.69 -9.38 12.15
CA SER A 63 -1.28 -9.68 13.47
C SER A 63 -0.51 -9.00 14.61
N ALA A 64 0.82 -8.97 14.52
CA ALA A 64 1.66 -8.27 15.49
C ALA A 64 1.50 -6.74 15.42
N MET A 65 1.35 -6.18 14.22
CA MET A 65 1.16 -4.73 14.02
C MET A 65 -0.24 -4.26 14.43
N GLN A 66 -1.28 -5.09 14.28
CA GLN A 66 -2.64 -4.79 14.74
C GLN A 66 -2.72 -4.53 16.25
N GLN A 67 -1.86 -5.18 17.03
CA GLN A 67 -1.79 -5.05 18.49
C GLN A 67 -0.97 -3.82 18.92
N GLN A 68 -0.20 -3.22 18.01
CA GLN A 68 0.61 -2.05 18.31
C GLN A 68 -0.23 -0.78 18.16
N LYS A 69 -0.11 0.10 19.16
CA LYS A 69 -0.71 1.43 19.05
C LYS A 69 0.12 2.28 18.10
N GLN A 70 -0.47 2.64 16.96
CA GLN A 70 0.10 3.60 16.01
C GLN A 70 -0.57 4.96 16.22
N ALA A 71 0.12 6.04 15.86
CA ALA A 71 -0.47 7.38 15.87
C ALA A 71 -1.31 7.60 14.60
N GLY A 72 -2.43 8.31 14.76
CA GLY A 72 -3.42 8.55 13.72
C GLY A 72 -4.76 7.87 14.02
N GLU A 73 -5.77 8.21 13.23
CA GLU A 73 -7.07 7.55 13.24
C GLU A 73 -6.98 6.20 12.51
N ARG A 74 -7.58 5.16 13.10
CA ARG A 74 -7.49 3.78 12.62
C ARG A 74 -8.70 3.43 11.77
N TYR A 75 -8.45 2.88 10.58
CA TYR A 75 -9.46 2.37 9.66
C TYR A 75 -9.19 0.89 9.34
N ASP A 76 -10.13 0.02 9.69
CA ASP A 76 -10.10 -1.41 9.38
C ASP A 76 -10.80 -1.66 8.05
N PHE A 77 -10.06 -1.58 6.94
CA PHE A 77 -10.60 -1.71 5.58
C PHE A 77 -10.96 -3.15 5.20
N ALA A 78 -10.23 -4.14 5.73
CA ALA A 78 -10.49 -5.56 5.57
C ALA A 78 -9.78 -6.35 6.68
N ASP A 79 -10.04 -7.66 6.75
CA ASP A 79 -9.37 -8.56 7.71
C ASP A 79 -7.84 -8.61 7.53
N ASP A 80 -7.35 -8.21 6.35
CA ASP A 80 -5.94 -8.20 5.96
C ASP A 80 -5.44 -6.80 5.54
N VAL A 81 -6.22 -5.74 5.79
CA VAL A 81 -5.86 -4.36 5.46
C VAL A 81 -6.25 -3.41 6.59
N LEU A 82 -5.26 -2.68 7.08
CA LEU A 82 -5.42 -1.68 8.14
C LEU A 82 -4.78 -0.37 7.73
N SER A 83 -5.42 0.77 8.01
CA SER A 83 -4.88 2.09 7.71
C SER A 83 -4.84 2.99 8.95
N TYR A 84 -3.83 3.85 9.00
CA TYR A 84 -3.68 4.90 10.01
C TYR A 84 -3.53 6.26 9.34
N HIS A 85 -4.48 7.14 9.58
CA HIS A 85 -4.59 8.44 8.95
C HIS A 85 -4.14 9.54 9.92
N ARG A 86 -3.20 10.37 9.50
CA ARG A 86 -2.64 11.48 10.27
C ARG A 86 -2.93 12.78 9.54
N SER A 87 -4.10 13.34 9.82
CA SER A 87 -4.59 14.56 9.15
C SER A 87 -3.65 15.75 9.38
N GLU A 88 -3.06 15.88 10.57
CA GLU A 88 -2.12 16.97 10.91
C GLU A 88 -0.87 17.02 10.00
N SER A 89 -0.41 15.86 9.54
CA SER A 89 0.79 15.73 8.72
C SER A 89 0.50 15.27 7.30
N ARG A 90 -0.79 15.25 6.89
CA ARG A 90 -1.28 14.76 5.60
C ARG A 90 -0.62 13.43 5.20
N GLN A 91 -0.63 12.48 6.12
CA GLN A 91 0.04 11.18 5.97
C GLN A 91 -0.91 10.02 6.23
N VAL A 92 -0.79 8.99 5.41
CA VAL A 92 -1.48 7.70 5.58
C VAL A 92 -0.46 6.58 5.63
N CYS A 93 -0.53 5.76 6.67
CA CYS A 93 0.23 4.52 6.78
C CYS A 93 -0.75 3.35 6.70
N CYS A 94 -0.77 2.67 5.55
CA CYS A 94 -1.59 1.49 5.35
C CYS A 94 -0.73 0.23 5.39
N ILE A 95 -1.17 -0.75 6.17
CA ILE A 95 -0.56 -2.07 6.29
C ILE A 95 -1.45 -3.04 5.52
N VAL A 96 -0.86 -3.77 4.57
CA VAL A 96 -1.55 -4.72 3.71
C VAL A 96 -0.88 -6.07 3.88
N ALA A 97 -1.59 -7.04 4.44
CA ALA A 97 -1.08 -8.38 4.59
C ALA A 97 -1.22 -9.16 3.26
N LEU A 98 -0.21 -9.95 2.93
CA LEU A 98 -0.34 -11.04 1.97
C LEU A 98 -0.65 -12.31 2.76
N THR A 99 -1.84 -12.87 2.51
CA THR A 99 -2.31 -14.04 3.25
C THR A 99 -1.52 -15.29 2.86
N ASP A 100 -1.49 -16.29 3.73
CA ASP A 100 -0.75 -17.52 3.47
C ASP A 100 -1.26 -18.24 2.21
N ASN A 101 -2.56 -18.12 1.93
CA ASN A 101 -3.18 -18.63 0.70
C ASN A 101 -2.69 -17.89 -0.56
N GLU A 102 -2.52 -16.57 -0.48
CA GLU A 102 -1.98 -15.76 -1.57
C GLU A 102 -0.51 -16.12 -1.84
N LEU A 103 0.30 -16.23 -0.78
CA LEU A 103 1.70 -16.63 -0.88
C LEU A 103 1.86 -18.03 -1.46
N ALA A 104 1.01 -18.98 -1.05
CA ALA A 104 0.96 -20.32 -1.64
C ALA A 104 0.61 -20.27 -3.13
N LEU A 105 -0.34 -19.42 -3.53
CA LEU A 105 -0.71 -19.23 -4.94
C LEU A 105 0.44 -18.62 -5.75
N PHE A 106 1.16 -17.64 -5.22
CA PHE A 106 2.31 -17.03 -5.90
C PHE A 106 3.47 -18.00 -6.10
N SER A 107 3.65 -18.91 -5.15
CA SER A 107 4.66 -19.97 -5.24
C SER A 107 4.36 -20.94 -6.39
N GLN A 108 3.07 -21.22 -6.64
CA GLN A 108 2.63 -22.05 -7.75
C GLN A 108 2.61 -21.29 -9.09
N ARG A 109 2.34 -19.98 -9.08
CA ARG A 109 2.16 -19.16 -10.28
C ARG A 109 2.81 -17.78 -10.12
N LYS A 110 4.13 -17.74 -10.30
CA LYS A 110 4.94 -16.51 -10.14
C LYS A 110 4.47 -15.33 -11.02
N GLY A 111 3.92 -15.61 -12.21
CA GLY A 111 3.39 -14.58 -13.11
C GLY A 111 2.17 -13.81 -12.58
N LEU A 112 1.52 -14.29 -11.50
CA LEU A 112 0.33 -13.64 -10.94
C LEU A 112 0.65 -12.54 -9.94
N VAL A 113 1.87 -12.50 -9.37
CA VAL A 113 2.22 -11.57 -8.28
C VAL A 113 1.93 -10.13 -8.66
N ALA A 114 2.40 -9.70 -9.83
CA ALA A 114 2.22 -8.32 -10.30
C ALA A 114 0.74 -7.95 -10.52
N ALA A 115 -0.01 -8.81 -11.21
CA ALA A 115 -1.43 -8.55 -11.50
C ALA A 115 -2.28 -8.54 -10.22
N TYR A 116 -1.98 -9.45 -9.29
CA TYR A 116 -2.66 -9.54 -8.00
C TYR A 116 -2.37 -8.31 -7.14
N LEU A 117 -1.09 -7.98 -6.92
CA LEU A 117 -0.69 -6.82 -6.12
C LEU A 117 -1.25 -5.52 -6.69
N ARG A 118 -1.23 -5.35 -8.02
CA ARG A 118 -1.86 -4.20 -8.67
C ARG A 118 -3.32 -4.07 -8.26
N THR A 119 -4.09 -5.15 -8.37
CA THR A 119 -5.52 -5.14 -8.08
C THR A 119 -5.79 -4.86 -6.59
N LYS A 120 -5.04 -5.51 -5.70
CA LYS A 120 -5.18 -5.32 -4.26
C LYS A 120 -4.83 -3.89 -3.83
N LEU A 121 -3.67 -3.38 -4.24
CA LEU A 121 -3.21 -2.05 -3.84
C LEU A 121 -4.04 -0.92 -4.46
N HIS A 122 -4.50 -1.10 -5.70
CA HIS A 122 -5.42 -0.16 -6.35
C HIS A 122 -6.74 -0.04 -5.59
N LYS A 123 -7.31 -1.18 -5.17
CA LYS A 123 -8.50 -1.19 -4.31
C LYS A 123 -8.24 -0.48 -2.97
N VAL A 124 -7.10 -0.74 -2.33
CA VAL A 124 -6.71 -0.10 -1.06
C VAL A 124 -6.59 1.42 -1.22
N LEU A 125 -5.96 1.90 -2.29
CA LEU A 125 -5.84 3.34 -2.55
C LEU A 125 -7.20 3.99 -2.79
N ASN A 126 -8.15 3.31 -3.46
CA ASN A 126 -9.50 3.83 -3.61
C ASN A 126 -10.29 3.88 -2.30
N LEU A 127 -9.98 3.01 -1.33
CA LEU A 127 -10.54 3.12 0.03
C LEU A 127 -9.95 4.33 0.77
N ILE A 128 -8.63 4.53 0.67
CA ILE A 128 -7.96 5.73 1.22
C ILE A 128 -8.54 7.00 0.58
N ALA A 129 -8.80 6.98 -0.73
CA ALA A 129 -9.38 8.09 -1.46
C ALA A 129 -10.75 8.51 -0.88
N ALA A 130 -11.59 7.52 -0.58
CA ALA A 130 -12.91 7.76 -0.01
C ALA A 130 -12.84 8.41 1.38
N GLU A 131 -11.90 7.99 2.24
CA GLU A 131 -11.72 8.57 3.58
C GLU A 131 -11.08 9.97 3.53
N GLU A 132 -10.27 10.26 2.51
CA GLU A 132 -9.51 11.51 2.37
C GLU A 132 -10.14 12.53 1.42
N ASP A 133 -11.37 12.26 0.96
CA ASP A 133 -12.14 13.06 -0.02
C ASP A 133 -11.38 13.31 -1.34
N LEU A 134 -10.72 12.27 -1.84
CA LEU A 134 -9.98 12.28 -3.11
C LEU A 134 -10.72 11.50 -4.21
N SER A 135 -10.48 11.87 -5.46
CA SER A 135 -11.05 11.18 -6.63
C SER A 135 -10.54 9.73 -6.74
N PRO A 136 -11.38 8.71 -6.93
CA PRO A 136 -10.91 7.35 -7.19
C PRO A 136 -10.27 7.24 -8.59
N PHE A 137 -9.43 6.22 -8.79
CA PHE A 137 -8.81 5.90 -10.09
C PHE A 137 -8.72 4.40 -10.34
#